data_AF-A0A2J8R086-F1
#
_entry.id   AF-A0A2J8R086-F1
#
_cell.length_a   1.000
_cell.length_b   1.000
_cell.length_c   1.000
_cell.angle_alpha   90.00
_cell.angle_beta   90.00
_cell.angle_gamma   90.00
#
_symmetry.space_group_name_H-M   'P 1'
#
loop_
_entity.id
_entity.type
_entity.pdbx_description
1 polymer ?
#
loop_
_entity_poly.entity_id
_entity_poly.type
_entity_poly.pdbx_seq_one_letter_code
_entity_poly.pdbx_strand_id
1 'polypeptide(L)'
;MLVSGRRRLLTALLQAQKWPFQPSRDMRLVQFQAPHLVGPHLGLETGNGGGVINLNAFDPTLPKTMTQFLEQGEATLSVARRALAAQLPVLPRLEVTFLAPVTWPDKVVCVGMNYVDHCKEQNVPVPKEPIIFSKFASSIVGPYDEVVLPPQSQEVDWEVELAVVIGKKGKHIKIHTT
;
A
#
# COMPACT_ATOMS: atom_id res chain seq x y z
N MET A 1 8.23 11.72 -63.48
CA MET A 1 7.65 10.62 -62.67
C MET A 1 8.81 9.72 -62.29
N LEU A 2 9.22 9.47 -61.05
CA LEU A 2 8.55 9.48 -59.74
C LEU A 2 9.54 9.97 -58.66
N VAL A 3 8.97 10.51 -57.58
CA VAL A 3 9.59 11.35 -56.56
C VAL A 3 10.30 10.52 -55.49
N SER A 4 11.47 11.01 -55.07
CA SER A 4 12.23 10.61 -53.88
C SER A 4 11.36 10.71 -52.61
N GLY A 5 11.02 9.55 -52.04
CA GLY A 5 10.25 9.44 -50.81
C GLY A 5 11.13 9.60 -49.57
N ARG A 6 11.07 10.77 -48.94
CA ARG A 6 11.62 11.02 -47.59
C ARG A 6 11.01 10.02 -46.59
N ARG A 7 11.84 9.14 -46.01
CA ARG A 7 11.50 8.38 -44.80
C ARG A 7 11.34 9.38 -43.65
N ARG A 8 10.10 9.73 -43.30
CA ARG A 8 9.79 10.40 -42.04
C ARG A 8 10.03 9.40 -40.91
N LEU A 9 11.15 9.54 -40.22
CA LEU A 9 11.34 9.01 -38.88
C LEU A 9 10.29 9.68 -37.99
N LEU A 10 9.18 8.98 -37.76
CA LEU A 10 8.26 9.28 -36.67
C LEU A 10 8.98 8.89 -35.38
N THR A 11 9.83 9.79 -34.89
CA THR A 11 10.23 9.81 -33.49
C THR A 11 8.97 10.18 -32.71
N ALA A 12 8.12 9.19 -32.44
CA ALA A 12 7.04 9.33 -31.48
C ALA A 12 7.72 9.53 -30.14
N LEU A 13 7.83 10.80 -29.74
CA LEU A 13 8.09 11.19 -28.37
C LEU A 13 7.06 10.45 -27.52
N LEU A 14 7.52 9.43 -26.79
CA LEU A 14 6.85 8.86 -25.64
C LEU A 14 6.68 10.01 -24.63
N GLN A 15 5.64 10.82 -24.83
CA GLN A 15 5.05 11.55 -23.74
C GLN A 15 4.43 10.47 -22.86
N ALA A 16 5.18 10.02 -21.86
CA ALA A 16 4.62 9.26 -20.76
C ALA A 16 3.44 10.10 -20.24
N GLN A 17 2.22 9.71 -20.59
CA GLN A 17 1.04 10.35 -20.04
C GLN A 17 1.15 10.18 -18.54
N LYS A 18 1.34 11.31 -17.85
CA LYS A 18 1.51 11.38 -16.40
C LYS A 18 0.36 10.58 -15.79
N TRP A 19 0.71 9.53 -15.04
CA TRP A 19 -0.20 8.85 -14.14
C TRP A 19 -0.96 9.94 -13.36
N PRO A 20 -2.29 10.11 -13.57
CA PRO A 20 -3.02 11.28 -13.08
C PRO A 20 -3.16 11.28 -11.55
N PHE A 21 -2.82 10.17 -10.90
CA PHE A 21 -2.80 10.06 -9.46
C PHE A 21 -1.45 10.57 -8.92
N GLN A 22 -1.44 11.81 -8.46
CA GLN A 22 -0.42 12.25 -7.52
C GLN A 22 -0.84 11.74 -6.13
N PRO A 23 -0.13 10.79 -5.52
CA PRO A 23 -0.39 10.45 -4.13
C PRO A 23 -0.21 11.72 -3.31
N SER A 24 -1.28 12.19 -2.65
CA SER A 24 -1.13 13.21 -1.61
C SER A 24 -0.20 12.62 -0.57
N ARG A 25 0.97 13.25 -0.40
CA ARG A 25 1.90 12.89 0.67
C ARG A 25 1.33 13.21 2.06
N ASP A 26 0.21 13.92 2.08
CA ASP A 26 -0.45 14.43 3.28
C ASP A 26 -1.48 13.44 3.84
N MET A 27 -1.78 12.35 3.12
CA MET A 27 -2.74 11.32 3.54
C MET A 27 -2.07 9.97 3.80
N ARG A 28 -1.74 9.71 5.07
CA ARG A 28 -1.21 8.42 5.52
C ARG A 28 -2.22 7.70 6.38
N LEU A 29 -2.96 6.79 5.76
CA LEU A 29 -3.96 5.99 6.45
C LEU A 29 -3.27 4.99 7.39
N VAL A 30 -3.74 4.94 8.63
CA VAL A 30 -3.26 4.01 9.65
C VAL A 30 -4.42 3.31 10.34
N GLN A 31 -4.16 2.12 10.86
CA GLN A 31 -5.04 1.43 11.78
C GLN A 31 -4.35 1.41 13.16
N PHE A 32 -5.08 1.73 14.22
CA PHE A 32 -4.50 1.86 15.56
C PHE A 32 -5.48 1.48 16.66
N GLN A 33 -4.96 1.34 17.87
CA GLN A 33 -5.71 1.27 19.13
C GLN A 33 -5.16 2.32 20.10
N ALA A 34 -5.98 2.71 21.08
CA ALA A 34 -5.56 3.58 22.18
C ALA A 34 -6.29 3.15 23.48
N PRO A 35 -5.71 3.38 24.67
CA PRO A 35 -6.28 2.89 25.94
C PRO A 35 -7.72 3.31 26.21
N HIS A 36 -8.14 4.47 25.70
CA HIS A 36 -9.47 5.05 25.89
C HIS A 36 -10.45 4.71 24.74
N LEU A 37 -10.05 3.87 23.79
CA LEU A 37 -10.83 3.51 22.61
C LEU A 37 -11.14 2.01 22.59
N VAL A 38 -12.38 1.65 22.24
CA VAL A 38 -12.79 0.25 22.15
C VAL A 38 -12.57 -0.29 20.74
N GLY A 39 -11.62 -1.23 20.62
CA GLY A 39 -11.28 -1.92 19.38
C GLY A 39 -10.42 -1.08 18.42
N PRO A 40 -10.17 -1.59 17.20
CA PRO A 40 -9.39 -0.88 16.20
C PRO A 40 -10.11 0.39 15.73
N HIS A 41 -9.33 1.40 15.39
CA HIS A 41 -9.76 2.66 14.80
C HIS A 41 -8.89 2.99 13.59
N LEU A 42 -9.41 3.82 12.71
CA LEU A 42 -8.70 4.35 11.55
C LEU A 42 -8.28 5.78 11.80
N GLY A 43 -7.12 6.12 11.28
CA GLY A 43 -6.56 7.45 11.45
C GLY A 43 -5.74 7.93 10.27
N LEU A 44 -5.33 9.19 10.37
CA LEU A 44 -4.30 9.78 9.50
C LEU A 44 -3.06 10.07 10.35
N GLU A 45 -1.93 9.49 9.98
CA GLU A 45 -0.64 9.84 10.57
C GLU A 45 -0.19 11.22 10.05
N THR A 46 0.17 12.11 10.96
CA THR A 46 0.67 13.44 10.62
C THR A 46 2.17 13.39 10.36
N GLY A 47 2.59 13.67 9.12
CA GLY A 47 4.02 13.68 8.74
C GLY A 47 4.75 12.34 8.98
N ASN A 48 6.09 12.36 8.91
CA ASN A 48 6.90 11.20 9.30
C ASN A 48 7.00 11.15 10.83
N GLY A 49 6.36 10.17 11.46
CA GLY A 49 6.52 9.93 12.90
C GLY A 49 5.75 10.90 13.81
N GLY A 50 4.78 11.65 13.28
CA GLY A 50 3.89 12.45 14.11
C GLY A 50 2.79 11.60 14.77
N GLY A 51 1.77 12.31 15.26
CA GLY A 51 0.61 11.71 15.91
C GLY A 51 -0.47 11.27 14.91
N VAL A 52 -1.65 10.96 15.43
CA VAL A 52 -2.75 10.40 14.64
C VAL A 52 -4.02 11.24 14.79
N ILE A 53 -4.59 11.64 13.66
CA ILE A 53 -5.96 12.18 13.59
C ILE A 53 -6.93 11.00 13.56
N ASN A 54 -7.82 10.88 14.55
CA ASN A 54 -8.80 9.79 14.61
C ASN A 54 -9.97 10.04 13.64
N LEU A 55 -10.02 9.27 12.55
CA LEU A 55 -11.08 9.40 11.53
C LEU A 55 -12.45 8.99 12.06
N ASN A 56 -12.52 7.97 12.92
CA ASN A 56 -13.80 7.53 13.49
C ASN A 56 -14.35 8.51 14.54
N ALA A 57 -13.51 9.36 15.13
CA ALA A 57 -13.99 10.48 15.97
C ALA A 57 -14.57 11.61 15.11
N PHE A 58 -14.03 11.83 13.91
CA PHE A 58 -14.58 12.79 12.94
C PHE A 58 -15.91 12.32 12.35
N ASP A 59 -15.99 11.05 12.00
CA ASP A 59 -17.17 10.43 11.42
C ASP A 59 -17.36 9.02 12.02
N PRO A 60 -18.23 8.88 13.04
CA PRO A 60 -18.49 7.60 13.69
C PRO A 60 -19.12 6.53 12.80
N THR A 61 -19.60 6.90 11.61
CA THR A 61 -20.19 5.95 10.65
C THR A 61 -19.14 5.23 9.83
N LEU A 62 -17.89 5.70 9.83
CA LEU A 62 -16.80 5.05 9.12
C LEU A 62 -16.53 3.64 9.68
N PRO A 63 -16.12 2.71 8.82
CA PRO A 63 -15.59 1.42 9.27
C PRO A 63 -14.41 1.57 10.22
N LYS A 64 -14.23 0.56 11.07
CA LYS A 64 -13.14 0.49 12.05
C LYS A 64 -11.92 -0.31 11.58
N THR A 65 -12.00 -0.93 10.41
CA THR A 65 -10.93 -1.72 9.82
C THR A 65 -10.56 -1.20 8.43
N MET A 66 -9.28 -1.28 8.07
CA MET A 66 -8.80 -0.75 6.79
C MET A 66 -9.43 -1.47 5.60
N THR A 67 -9.61 -2.79 5.70
CA THR A 67 -10.23 -3.61 4.64
C THR A 67 -11.62 -3.08 4.30
N GLN A 68 -12.50 -2.94 5.30
CA GLN A 68 -13.86 -2.43 5.11
C GLN A 68 -13.86 -0.97 4.63
N PHE A 69 -12.92 -0.16 5.10
CA PHE A 69 -12.77 1.23 4.66
C PHE A 69 -12.42 1.32 3.16
N LEU A 70 -11.46 0.50 2.71
CA LEU A 70 -11.02 0.48 1.30
C LEU A 70 -12.08 -0.10 0.37
N GLU A 71 -12.88 -1.07 0.83
CA GLU A 71 -14.00 -1.64 0.07
C GLU A 71 -15.07 -0.61 -0.29
N GLN A 72 -15.26 0.41 0.55
CA GLN A 72 -16.18 1.53 0.28
C GLN A 72 -15.59 2.59 -0.67
N GLY A 73 -14.29 2.52 -0.97
CA GLY A 73 -13.63 3.29 -2.02
C GLY A 73 -13.70 4.81 -1.82
N GLU A 74 -14.14 5.52 -2.86
CA GLU A 74 -14.05 6.98 -2.90
C GLU A 74 -14.91 7.67 -1.84
N ALA A 75 -16.01 7.05 -1.41
CA ALA A 75 -16.87 7.60 -0.37
C ALA A 75 -16.10 7.82 0.94
N THR A 76 -15.41 6.78 1.43
CA THR A 76 -14.62 6.83 2.67
C THR A 76 -13.33 7.64 2.50
N LEU A 77 -12.67 7.54 1.36
CA LEU A 77 -11.48 8.35 1.04
C LEU A 77 -11.80 9.86 1.04
N SER A 78 -13.00 10.25 0.60
CA SER A 78 -13.44 11.64 0.66
C SER A 78 -13.59 12.14 2.10
N VAL A 79 -14.04 11.28 3.03
CA VAL A 79 -14.12 11.62 4.46
C VAL A 79 -12.74 11.85 5.05
N ALA A 80 -11.77 10.98 4.72
CA ALA A 80 -10.39 11.15 5.17
C ALA A 80 -9.78 12.48 4.67
N ARG A 81 -10.03 12.85 3.40
CA ARG A 81 -9.62 14.17 2.87
C ARG A 81 -10.22 15.34 3.65
N ARG A 82 -11.52 15.26 3.99
CA ARG A 82 -12.19 16.30 4.80
C ARG A 82 -11.63 16.37 6.22
N ALA A 83 -11.35 15.23 6.83
CA ALA A 83 -10.77 15.17 8.18
C ALA A 83 -9.39 15.83 8.24
N LEU A 84 -8.55 15.60 7.22
CA LEU A 84 -7.25 16.25 7.10
C LEU A 84 -7.36 17.79 7.06
N ALA A 85 -8.36 18.31 6.35
CA ALA A 85 -8.61 19.76 6.25
C ALA A 85 -9.24 20.36 7.53
N ALA A 86 -9.86 19.52 8.39
CA ALA A 86 -10.62 19.97 9.55
C ALA A 86 -9.77 20.29 10.79
N GLN A 87 -8.44 20.10 10.75
CA GLN A 87 -7.51 20.40 11.85
C GLN A 87 -7.93 19.80 13.20
N LEU A 88 -8.36 18.53 13.18
CA LEU A 88 -8.81 17.82 14.37
C LEU A 88 -7.68 17.63 15.40
N PRO A 89 -8.04 17.38 16.68
CA PRO A 89 -7.06 16.99 17.68
C PRO A 89 -6.22 15.80 17.20
N VAL A 90 -4.91 15.92 17.39
CA VAL A 90 -3.94 14.88 17.04
C VAL A 90 -3.64 14.10 18.31
N LEU A 91 -3.94 12.81 18.30
CA LEU A 91 -3.52 11.90 19.35
C LEU A 91 -1.99 11.77 19.32
N PRO A 92 -1.30 11.99 20.46
CA PRO A 92 0.14 11.78 20.52
C PRO A 92 0.52 10.36 20.11
N ARG A 93 1.63 10.23 19.36
CA ARG A 93 2.10 8.93 18.88
C ARG A 93 2.27 7.90 19.99
N LEU A 94 2.74 8.35 21.15
CA LEU A 94 3.00 7.49 22.31
C LEU A 94 1.71 6.99 22.99
N GLU A 95 0.56 7.56 22.66
CA GLU A 95 -0.74 7.14 23.20
C GLU A 95 -1.46 6.15 22.28
N VAL A 96 -0.88 5.83 21.12
CA VAL A 96 -1.46 4.91 20.15
C VAL A 96 -0.58 3.69 19.94
N THR A 97 -1.20 2.54 19.79
CA THR A 97 -0.56 1.32 19.29
C THR A 97 -0.96 1.13 17.84
N PHE A 98 0.00 1.20 16.92
CA PHE A 98 -0.26 0.94 15.51
C PHE A 98 -0.49 -0.54 15.27
N LEU A 99 -1.56 -0.85 14.55
CA LEU A 99 -1.86 -2.20 14.09
C LEU A 99 -1.34 -2.41 12.67
N ALA A 100 -1.37 -3.65 12.20
CA ALA A 100 -1.15 -3.95 10.79
C ALA A 100 -2.03 -3.05 9.90
N PRO A 101 -1.48 -2.43 8.83
CA PRO A 101 -2.25 -1.56 7.95
C PRO A 101 -3.48 -2.24 7.33
N VAL A 102 -3.42 -3.56 7.12
CA VAL A 102 -4.54 -4.40 6.69
C VAL A 102 -4.53 -5.67 7.53
N THR A 103 -5.67 -6.03 8.10
CA THR A 103 -5.84 -7.26 8.89
C THR A 103 -6.69 -8.26 8.11
N TRP A 104 -6.24 -9.52 8.08
CA TRP A 104 -6.98 -10.65 7.50
C TRP A 104 -7.45 -10.45 6.04
N PRO A 105 -6.56 -10.09 5.10
CA PRO A 105 -6.93 -10.06 3.68
C PRO A 105 -7.25 -11.47 3.16
N ASP A 106 -8.13 -11.58 2.16
CA ASP A 106 -8.46 -12.87 1.53
C ASP A 106 -7.24 -13.56 0.91
N LYS A 107 -6.28 -12.78 0.38
CA LYS A 107 -5.10 -13.26 -0.33
C LYS A 107 -3.92 -12.33 -0.09
N VAL A 108 -2.74 -12.92 0.11
CA VAL A 108 -1.44 -12.23 0.02
C VAL A 108 -0.70 -12.84 -1.16
N VAL A 109 -0.63 -12.10 -2.26
CA VAL A 109 0.03 -12.55 -3.50
C VAL A 109 1.38 -11.84 -3.60
N CYS A 110 2.45 -12.63 -3.68
CA CYS A 110 3.82 -12.15 -3.73
C CYS A 110 4.42 -12.37 -5.13
N VAL A 111 5.37 -11.52 -5.50
CA VAL A 111 6.11 -11.61 -6.76
C VAL A 111 7.59 -11.79 -6.44
N GLY A 112 8.10 -13.00 -6.66
CA GLY A 112 9.51 -13.31 -6.45
C GLY A 112 10.38 -12.74 -7.56
N MET A 113 11.62 -12.38 -7.22
CA MET A 113 12.66 -11.98 -8.18
C MET A 113 12.23 -10.83 -9.12
N ASN A 114 11.41 -9.90 -8.62
CA ASN A 114 10.93 -8.72 -9.37
C ASN A 114 11.94 -7.54 -9.36
N TYR A 115 13.05 -7.68 -8.64
CA TYR A 115 14.12 -6.68 -8.60
C TYR A 115 15.37 -7.27 -9.23
N VAL A 116 15.82 -6.66 -10.34
CA VAL A 116 16.96 -7.15 -11.12
C VAL A 116 18.23 -7.21 -10.27
N ASP A 117 18.44 -6.24 -9.38
CA ASP A 117 19.63 -6.21 -8.53
C ASP A 117 19.61 -7.34 -7.48
N HIS A 118 18.43 -7.70 -6.96
CA HIS A 118 18.29 -8.87 -6.07
C HIS A 118 18.60 -10.19 -6.81
N CYS A 119 18.22 -10.30 -8.09
CA CYS A 119 18.60 -11.47 -8.91
C CYS A 119 20.12 -11.58 -9.07
N LYS A 120 20.81 -10.44 -9.30
CA LYS A 120 22.27 -10.40 -9.42
C LYS A 120 22.96 -10.79 -8.11
N GLU A 121 22.46 -10.29 -6.99
CA GLU A 121 22.95 -10.59 -5.65
C GLU A 121 22.96 -12.10 -5.38
N GLN A 122 21.88 -12.80 -5.74
CA GLN A 122 21.76 -14.24 -5.58
C GLN A 122 22.42 -15.05 -6.71
N ASN A 123 23.01 -14.39 -7.72
CA ASN A 123 23.58 -15.02 -8.91
C ASN A 123 22.58 -15.93 -9.67
N VAL A 124 21.33 -15.47 -9.80
CA VAL A 124 20.25 -16.17 -10.51
C VAL A 124 19.81 -15.38 -11.76
N PRO A 125 19.33 -16.06 -12.82
CA PRO A 125 18.83 -15.38 -14.01
C PRO A 125 17.54 -14.61 -13.72
N VAL A 126 17.38 -13.44 -14.35
CA VAL A 126 16.12 -12.69 -14.31
C VAL A 126 15.00 -13.52 -14.94
N PRO A 127 13.89 -13.77 -14.24
CA PRO A 127 12.78 -14.54 -14.78
C PRO A 127 12.18 -13.89 -16.04
N LYS A 128 11.79 -14.71 -17.02
CA LYS A 128 11.09 -14.24 -18.23
C LYS A 128 9.61 -13.96 -17.98
N GLU A 129 9.06 -14.54 -16.92
CA GLU A 129 7.67 -14.38 -16.48
C GLU A 129 7.66 -14.18 -14.95
N PRO A 130 6.66 -13.49 -14.38
CA PRO A 130 6.59 -13.27 -12.94
C PRO A 130 6.50 -14.57 -12.15
N ILE A 131 7.35 -14.73 -11.14
CA ILE A 131 7.26 -15.84 -10.19
C ILE A 131 6.22 -15.46 -9.14
N ILE A 132 5.05 -16.10 -9.19
CA ILE A 132 3.95 -15.83 -8.27
C ILE A 132 3.89 -16.89 -7.19
N PHE A 133 3.82 -16.46 -5.93
CA PHE A 133 3.55 -17.32 -4.79
C PHE A 133 2.60 -16.62 -3.81
N SER A 134 2.20 -17.30 -2.75
CA SER A 134 1.27 -16.75 -1.76
C SER A 134 1.79 -16.96 -0.35
N LYS A 135 1.49 -15.98 0.52
CA LYS A 135 1.64 -16.07 1.97
C LYS A 135 0.23 -16.16 2.59
N PHE A 136 0.14 -16.69 3.81
CA PHE A 136 -1.14 -16.71 4.54
C PHE A 136 -1.39 -15.34 5.18
N ALA A 137 -2.66 -14.94 5.30
CA ALA A 137 -3.04 -13.70 5.96
C ALA A 137 -2.51 -13.60 7.41
N SER A 138 -2.36 -14.75 8.07
CA SER A 138 -1.79 -14.88 9.42
C SER A 138 -0.31 -14.51 9.53
N SER A 139 0.40 -14.30 8.41
CA SER A 139 1.79 -13.85 8.42
C SER A 139 1.92 -12.32 8.51
N ILE A 140 0.82 -11.57 8.48
CA ILE A 140 0.83 -10.11 8.60
C ILE A 140 0.74 -9.74 10.08
N VAL A 141 1.74 -8.99 10.57
CA VAL A 141 1.79 -8.46 11.93
C VAL A 141 1.86 -6.93 11.93
N GLY A 142 1.67 -6.32 13.09
CA GLY A 142 1.83 -4.88 13.27
C GLY A 142 3.28 -4.42 13.04
N PRO A 143 3.48 -3.12 12.72
CA PRO A 143 4.80 -2.57 12.40
C PRO A 143 5.80 -2.61 13.56
N TYR A 144 5.31 -2.83 14.79
CA TYR A 144 6.11 -2.88 16.01
C TYR A 144 5.90 -4.20 16.79
N ASP A 145 5.19 -5.16 16.19
CA ASP A 145 4.96 -6.45 16.82
C ASP A 145 6.22 -7.31 16.74
N GLU A 146 6.45 -8.14 17.75
CA GLU A 146 7.54 -9.10 17.74
C GLU A 146 7.30 -10.22 16.73
N VAL A 147 8.34 -10.64 16.03
CA VAL A 147 8.31 -11.81 15.14
C VAL A 147 8.90 -13.00 15.89
N VAL A 148 8.05 -13.98 16.21
CA VAL A 148 8.47 -15.21 16.87
C VAL A 148 9.18 -16.12 15.88
N LEU A 149 10.47 -16.38 16.11
CA LEU A 149 11.26 -17.26 15.26
C LEU A 149 11.05 -18.73 15.67
N PRO A 150 10.81 -19.64 14.70
CA PRO A 150 10.80 -21.08 14.99
C PRO A 150 12.16 -21.51 15.59
N PRO A 151 12.17 -22.38 16.60
CA PRO A 151 13.42 -22.78 17.26
C PRO A 151 14.40 -23.53 16.32
N GLN A 152 13.91 -24.04 15.19
CA GLN A 152 14.72 -24.70 14.16
C GLN A 152 15.39 -23.72 13.18
N SER A 153 15.00 -22.44 13.18
CA SER A 153 15.53 -21.45 12.26
C SER A 153 16.95 -21.01 12.65
N GLN A 154 17.92 -21.22 11.75
CA GLN A 154 19.32 -20.83 11.96
C GLN A 154 19.75 -19.64 11.08
N GLU A 155 19.01 -19.38 9.99
CA GLU A 155 19.33 -18.36 8.99
C GLU A 155 18.09 -17.51 8.75
N VAL A 156 17.80 -16.62 9.69
CA VAL A 156 16.70 -15.65 9.56
C VAL A 156 17.27 -14.36 8.99
N ASP A 157 16.65 -13.87 7.93
CA ASP A 157 17.01 -12.61 7.30
C ASP A 157 15.76 -11.77 7.01
N TRP A 158 15.97 -10.49 6.71
CA TRP A 158 14.92 -9.54 6.38
C TRP A 158 14.84 -9.33 4.86
N GLU A 159 13.63 -9.08 4.37
CA GLU A 159 13.39 -8.63 3.00
C GLU A 159 12.70 -7.26 3.04
N VAL A 160 13.24 -6.28 2.31
CA VAL A 160 12.57 -5.01 2.08
C VAL A 160 11.70 -5.15 0.84
N GLU A 161 10.39 -5.23 1.06
CA GLU A 161 9.38 -5.33 0.01
C GLU A 161 8.50 -4.07 -0.07
N LEU A 162 7.89 -3.83 -1.23
CA LEU A 162 6.78 -2.90 -1.37
C LEU A 162 5.49 -3.69 -1.61
N ALA A 163 4.50 -3.49 -0.73
CA ALA A 163 3.17 -4.04 -0.88
C ALA A 163 2.19 -3.01 -1.46
N VAL A 164 1.25 -3.50 -2.27
CA VAL A 164 0.10 -2.73 -2.75
C VAL A 164 -1.19 -3.40 -2.28
N VAL A 165 -2.15 -2.61 -1.84
CA VAL A 165 -3.47 -3.11 -1.41
C VAL A 165 -4.49 -2.85 -2.52
N ILE A 166 -5.12 -3.92 -3.00
CA ILE A 166 -6.15 -3.82 -4.05
C ILE A 166 -7.53 -3.64 -3.40
N GLY A 167 -8.01 -2.40 -3.37
CA GLY A 167 -9.30 -2.05 -2.75
C GLY A 167 -10.54 -2.32 -3.61
N LYS A 168 -10.38 -2.61 -4.91
CA LYS A 168 -11.49 -2.85 -5.84
C LYS A 168 -11.35 -4.20 -6.55
N LYS A 169 -12.38 -5.03 -6.42
CA LYS A 169 -12.46 -6.35 -7.09
C LYS A 169 -12.51 -6.16 -8.62
N GLY A 170 -11.90 -7.10 -9.34
CA GLY A 170 -11.76 -7.04 -10.78
C GLY A 170 -11.47 -8.40 -11.43
N LYS A 171 -11.76 -8.53 -12.72
CA LYS A 171 -11.47 -9.73 -13.53
C LYS A 171 -11.05 -9.30 -14.94
N HIS A 172 -10.06 -9.98 -15.52
CA HIS A 172 -9.48 -9.64 -16.83
C HIS A 172 -9.13 -8.15 -16.95
N ILE A 173 -8.46 -7.63 -15.92
CA ILE A 173 -8.02 -6.24 -15.91
C ILE A 173 -6.99 -6.07 -17.01
N LYS A 174 -7.35 -5.29 -18.03
CA LYS A 174 -6.44 -4.96 -19.12
C LYS A 174 -5.30 -4.11 -18.58
N ILE A 175 -4.10 -4.34 -19.11
CA ILE A 175 -3.03 -3.38 -18.94
C ILE A 175 -3.51 -2.01 -19.42
N HIS A 176 -3.27 -0.98 -18.62
CA HIS A 176 -3.50 0.37 -19.07
C HIS A 176 -2.38 0.73 -20.05
N THR A 177 -2.63 0.57 -21.35
CA THR A 177 -1.79 1.11 -22.41
C THR A 177 -2.09 2.59 -22.57
N THR A 178 -1.16 3.43 -22.12
CA THR A 178 -1.07 4.86 -22.46
C THR A 178 -0.49 5.04 -23.85
#